data_AF-A0A161Y954-F1
#
_entry.id   AF-A0A161Y954-F1
#
_cell.length_a   1.000
_cell.length_b   1.000
_cell.length_c   1.000
_cell.angle_alpha   90.00
_cell.angle_beta   90.00
_cell.angle_gamma   90.00
#
_symmetry.space_group_name_H-M   'P 1'
#
loop_
_entity.id
_entity.type
_entity.pdbx_description
1 polymer ?
#
loop_
_entity_poly.entity_id
_entity_poly.type
_entity_poly.pdbx_seq_one_letter_code
_entity_poly.pdbx_strand_id
1 'polypeptide(L)'
;MKKLLYTTLAASITFALAACGGSSGGDNNNQVSGQDQQNNPTVETPVNKVEAQKLTLRAESQQCSNYQPKQVDIVFHDENGASLGSAKTDSNGDFSGELPVGTKHLSVIGEVSDSADGEYKYIRTELDIEHRENLGTYYFKTSTECSCEMYRVDDSALTFTKNGYFLLSNSTLPSNGNLAVCDGSDTLYLAAISREHNDAKAAVFSLPTSPQTIVISDADFTHNGVIVDKQISANAQIIGAFGAASDASSLVFNQRQATDETMPLYIFPDAVEHNYYHQVEFNQTNFDTARFKVWKSARSRANTEHEFGVNEIPLLSDSLNDEVMSVSGRENVTYDFSAINEDLARVEFRYSYLVSDTTETRYDWKINGGIKGTIPQLSFGDVFTLPVEETKLEELGAYIYGYKGNAKDSETYAKLLDFIARGESRHRAEFGDYIYVRALVELD
;
A
#
# COMPACT_ATOMS: atom_id res chain seq x y z
N MET A 1 32.48 -1.86 -11.93
CA MET A 1 31.76 -2.21 -10.69
C MET A 1 31.53 -3.71 -10.72
N LYS A 2 31.95 -4.42 -9.68
CA LYS A 2 31.93 -5.89 -9.62
C LYS A 2 30.61 -6.35 -9.01
N LYS A 3 30.02 -7.34 -9.67
CA LYS A 3 28.86 -8.17 -9.31
C LYS A 3 28.50 -8.14 -7.82
N LEU A 4 27.28 -7.69 -7.51
CA LEU A 4 26.53 -8.20 -6.37
C LEU A 4 26.42 -9.72 -6.57
N LEU A 5 27.18 -10.48 -5.78
CA LEU A 5 27.08 -11.93 -5.75
C LEU A 5 25.82 -12.27 -4.95
N TYR A 6 24.71 -12.30 -5.68
CA TYR A 6 23.52 -13.02 -5.26
C TYR A 6 23.93 -14.45 -4.92
N THR A 7 23.55 -14.88 -3.72
CA THR A 7 23.58 -16.29 -3.33
C THR A 7 23.00 -17.11 -4.48
N THR A 8 23.81 -18.04 -4.98
CA THR A 8 23.56 -18.85 -6.15
C THR A 8 22.28 -19.66 -5.99
N LEU A 9 21.16 -19.14 -6.50
CA LEU A 9 19.96 -19.92 -6.81
C LEU A 9 19.48 -19.63 -8.24
N ALA A 10 20.41 -19.74 -9.19
CA ALA A 10 20.05 -19.97 -10.59
C ALA A 10 20.09 -21.50 -10.87
N ALA A 11 19.18 -22.26 -10.26
CA ALA A 11 18.91 -23.62 -10.70
C ALA A 11 17.99 -23.54 -11.93
N SER A 12 18.64 -23.36 -13.08
CA SER A 12 18.12 -23.53 -14.43
C SER A 12 17.08 -24.66 -14.57
N ILE A 13 15.81 -24.30 -14.82
CA ILE A 13 14.82 -25.19 -15.43
C ILE A 13 14.74 -24.81 -16.92
N THR A 14 15.57 -25.45 -17.73
CA THR A 14 15.47 -25.37 -19.19
C THR A 14 14.37 -26.33 -19.66
N PHE A 15 13.17 -25.84 -19.90
CA PHE A 15 12.21 -26.57 -20.73
C PHE A 15 12.61 -26.42 -22.20
N ALA A 16 13.04 -27.54 -22.78
CA ALA A 16 13.30 -27.66 -24.20
C ALA A 16 11.98 -27.52 -24.98
N LEU A 17 11.71 -26.34 -25.53
CA LEU A 17 10.78 -26.18 -26.65
C LEU A 17 11.56 -26.38 -27.95
N ALA A 18 11.53 -27.62 -28.45
CA ALA A 18 11.80 -27.91 -29.84
C ALA A 18 10.60 -27.48 -30.67
N ALA A 19 10.77 -26.46 -31.51
CA ALA A 19 9.91 -26.24 -32.67
C ALA A 19 10.74 -25.67 -33.83
N CYS A 20 10.68 -26.39 -34.95
CA CYS A 20 11.29 -26.10 -36.24
C CYS A 20 10.68 -24.87 -36.93
N GLY A 21 11.49 -24.25 -37.79
CA GLY A 21 11.09 -23.34 -38.88
C GLY A 21 11.84 -22.02 -38.78
N GLY A 22 12.81 -21.66 -39.63
CA GLY A 22 12.94 -21.83 -41.08
C GLY A 22 13.17 -20.43 -41.68
N SER A 23 14.43 -19.96 -41.67
CA SER A 23 15.28 -19.62 -42.84
C SER A 23 14.70 -18.68 -43.91
N SER A 24 15.29 -17.47 -43.98
CA SER A 24 15.83 -16.79 -45.19
C SER A 24 16.36 -15.42 -44.73
N GLY A 25 17.62 -15.00 -44.86
CA GLY A 25 18.58 -15.21 -45.94
C GLY A 25 18.56 -13.98 -46.86
N GLY A 26 19.45 -13.00 -46.63
CA GLY A 26 19.55 -11.82 -47.50
C GLY A 26 20.45 -10.70 -46.98
N ASP A 27 21.76 -10.97 -46.91
CA ASP A 27 22.77 -9.90 -46.94
C ASP A 27 22.71 -9.18 -48.29
N ASN A 28 22.82 -7.84 -48.28
CA ASN A 28 23.47 -7.11 -49.36
C ASN A 28 24.03 -5.78 -48.84
N ASN A 29 25.34 -5.79 -48.63
CA ASN A 29 26.18 -4.60 -48.67
C ASN A 29 26.07 -3.93 -50.03
N ASN A 30 25.94 -2.59 -50.04
CA ASN A 30 26.58 -1.75 -51.05
C ASN A 30 26.85 -0.37 -50.46
N GLN A 31 28.14 -0.12 -50.18
CA GLN A 31 28.68 1.23 -50.26
C GLN A 31 28.69 1.65 -51.73
N VAL A 32 28.46 2.94 -52.01
CA VAL A 32 29.35 3.83 -52.78
C VAL A 32 28.67 5.20 -53.02
N SER A 33 29.38 6.23 -52.52
CA SER A 33 29.53 7.63 -52.95
C SER A 33 28.43 8.41 -53.70
N GLY A 34 28.29 9.68 -53.32
CA GLY A 34 27.97 10.74 -54.26
C GLY A 34 27.27 11.93 -53.62
N GLN A 35 28.02 13.01 -53.40
CA GLN A 35 27.49 14.33 -53.05
C GLN A 35 26.53 14.83 -54.14
N ASP A 36 25.43 15.47 -53.73
CA ASP A 36 24.98 16.71 -54.37
C ASP A 36 24.21 17.56 -53.34
N GLN A 37 24.70 18.79 -53.16
CA GLN A 37 24.06 19.84 -52.39
C GLN A 37 22.89 20.40 -53.18
N GLN A 38 21.70 20.45 -52.58
CA GLN A 38 20.67 21.39 -53.03
C GLN A 38 19.88 21.94 -51.85
N ASN A 39 20.06 23.25 -51.64
CA ASN A 39 19.38 24.09 -50.68
C ASN A 39 17.85 23.99 -50.80
N ASN A 40 17.16 23.76 -49.69
CA ASN A 40 15.80 24.25 -49.45
C ASN A 40 15.46 24.26 -47.94
N PRO A 41 14.49 25.08 -47.53
CA PRO A 41 14.58 25.93 -46.35
C PRO A 41 14.42 25.17 -45.04
N THR A 42 15.07 25.69 -44.01
CA THR A 42 14.93 25.32 -42.60
C THR A 42 13.45 25.34 -42.23
N VAL A 43 12.82 24.16 -42.25
CA VAL A 43 11.61 23.91 -41.49
C VAL A 43 12.08 23.96 -40.04
N GLU A 44 11.80 25.05 -39.35
CA GLU A 44 11.83 25.08 -37.89
C GLU A 44 10.87 23.98 -37.43
N THR A 45 11.43 22.82 -37.11
CA THR A 45 10.76 21.81 -36.30
C THR A 45 10.21 22.57 -35.10
N PRO A 46 8.91 22.48 -34.77
CA PRO A 46 8.41 23.05 -33.54
C PRO A 46 9.26 22.42 -32.44
N VAL A 47 10.11 23.22 -31.80
CA VAL A 47 10.70 22.85 -30.53
C VAL A 47 9.49 22.71 -29.63
N ASN A 48 9.04 21.46 -29.42
CA ASN A 48 8.13 21.12 -28.35
C ASN A 48 8.81 21.67 -27.09
N LYS A 49 8.36 22.84 -26.64
CA LYS A 49 8.69 23.32 -25.31
C LYS A 49 8.10 22.27 -24.40
N VAL A 50 8.95 21.41 -23.87
CA VAL A 50 8.60 20.51 -22.77
C VAL A 50 8.23 21.46 -21.63
N GLU A 51 6.93 21.65 -21.41
CA GLU A 51 6.46 22.46 -20.30
C GLU A 51 6.97 21.81 -19.01
N ALA A 52 7.55 22.62 -18.13
CA ALA A 52 8.05 22.13 -16.86
C ALA A 52 6.86 21.66 -16.01
N GLN A 53 6.81 20.36 -15.70
CA GLN A 53 5.82 19.79 -14.80
C GLN A 53 5.98 20.40 -13.41
N LYS A 54 4.86 20.77 -12.78
CA LYS A 54 4.83 21.18 -11.37
C LYS A 54 4.35 20.03 -10.51
N LEU A 55 4.94 19.93 -9.33
CA LEU A 55 4.62 18.85 -8.39
C LEU A 55 4.58 19.37 -6.96
N THR A 56 3.63 18.84 -6.19
CA THR A 56 3.57 19.03 -4.74
C THR A 56 3.78 17.72 -3.99
N LEU A 57 4.46 17.79 -2.85
CA LEU A 57 4.49 16.72 -1.87
C LEU A 57 4.69 17.30 -0.47
N ARG A 58 4.37 16.50 0.54
CA ARG A 58 4.56 16.83 1.94
C ARG A 58 5.31 15.71 2.65
N ALA A 59 6.13 16.05 3.63
CA ALA A 59 6.83 15.10 4.47
C ALA A 59 6.57 15.39 5.94
N GLU A 60 6.23 14.33 6.67
CA GLU A 60 5.91 14.42 8.09
C GLU A 60 6.64 13.34 8.88
N SER A 61 7.12 13.70 10.07
CA SER A 61 7.43 12.71 11.08
C SER A 61 6.13 12.19 11.67
N GLN A 62 6.01 10.87 11.77
CA GLN A 62 4.86 10.21 12.37
C GLN A 62 5.26 9.63 13.72
N GLN A 63 4.59 10.12 14.77
CA GLN A 63 4.61 9.55 16.11
C GLN A 63 3.17 9.24 16.50
N CYS A 64 2.78 7.96 16.40
CA CYS A 64 1.40 7.55 16.68
C CYS A 64 0.42 8.29 15.75
N SER A 65 -0.61 8.92 16.29
CA SER A 65 -1.52 9.81 15.56
C SER A 65 -1.08 11.28 15.51
N ASN A 66 0.14 11.59 15.96
CA ASN A 66 0.70 12.93 15.89
C ASN A 66 1.63 13.04 14.68
N TYR A 67 1.34 14.02 13.83
CA TYR A 67 2.06 14.27 12.59
C TYR A 67 2.67 15.66 12.65
N GLN A 68 3.98 15.74 12.42
CA GLN A 68 4.71 17.01 12.46
C GLN A 68 5.49 17.21 11.16
N PRO A 69 5.55 18.44 10.62
CA PRO A 69 6.43 18.80 9.51
C PRO A 69 7.84 18.22 9.62
N LYS A 70 8.34 17.63 8.53
CA LYS A 70 9.71 17.10 8.47
C LYS A 70 10.44 17.57 7.21
N GLN A 71 11.64 18.12 7.42
CA GLN A 71 12.57 18.39 6.32
C GLN A 71 13.20 17.09 5.83
N VAL A 72 13.07 16.83 4.54
CA VAL A 72 13.61 15.64 3.86
C VAL A 72 14.26 16.03 2.54
N ASP A 73 15.12 15.17 2.05
CA ASP A 73 15.76 15.33 0.75
C ASP A 73 14.88 14.73 -0.36
N ILE A 74 14.88 15.39 -1.51
CA ILE A 74 14.18 14.99 -2.73
C ILE A 74 15.22 14.83 -3.83
N VAL A 75 15.23 13.70 -4.53
CA VAL A 75 16.08 13.45 -5.69
C VAL A 75 15.21 13.25 -6.91
N PHE A 76 15.52 13.98 -7.98
CA PHE A 76 14.87 13.84 -9.27
C PHE A 76 15.69 12.90 -10.16
N HIS A 77 15.02 11.98 -10.85
CA HIS A 77 15.67 10.99 -11.71
C HIS A 77 15.12 11.07 -13.14
N ASP A 78 16.00 10.88 -14.12
CA ASP A 78 15.61 10.64 -15.51
C ASP A 78 15.05 9.21 -15.71
N GLU A 79 14.63 8.88 -16.95
CA GLU A 79 14.10 7.57 -17.32
C GLU A 79 15.08 6.40 -17.05
N ASN A 80 16.39 6.67 -17.05
CA ASN A 80 17.43 5.66 -16.79
C ASN A 80 17.81 5.59 -15.30
N GLY A 81 17.15 6.37 -14.44
CA GLY A 81 17.40 6.43 -13.01
C GLY A 81 18.55 7.36 -12.60
N ALA A 82 19.19 8.05 -13.54
CA ALA A 82 20.28 8.97 -13.24
C ALA A 82 19.75 10.22 -12.53
N SER A 83 20.50 10.70 -11.53
CA SER A 83 20.12 11.90 -10.78
C SER A 83 20.23 13.15 -11.68
N LEU A 84 19.13 13.91 -11.75
CA LEU A 84 19.06 15.21 -12.41
C LEU A 84 19.30 16.38 -11.45
N GLY A 85 19.50 16.09 -10.16
CA GLY A 85 19.63 17.06 -9.09
C GLY A 85 18.77 16.69 -7.88
N SER A 86 18.80 17.56 -6.87
CA SER A 86 18.05 17.38 -5.63
C SER A 86 17.44 18.70 -5.14
N ALA A 87 16.44 18.56 -4.28
CA ALA A 87 15.81 19.64 -3.52
C ALA A 87 15.59 19.17 -2.07
N LYS A 88 15.09 20.07 -1.24
CA LYS A 88 14.62 19.75 0.12
C LYS A 88 13.20 20.27 0.30
N THR A 89 12.43 19.62 1.15
CA THR A 89 11.19 20.23 1.67
C THR A 89 11.53 21.43 2.55
N ASP A 90 10.59 22.38 2.63
CA ASP A 90 10.72 23.57 3.47
C ASP A 90 10.53 23.25 4.97
N SER A 91 10.55 24.28 5.83
CA SER A 91 10.34 24.10 7.28
C SER A 91 8.95 23.57 7.66
N ASN A 92 7.97 23.64 6.77
CA ASN A 92 6.62 23.08 6.95
C ASN A 92 6.53 21.65 6.41
N GLY A 93 7.64 21.10 5.92
CA GLY A 93 7.69 19.77 5.32
C GLY A 93 7.13 19.74 3.90
N ASP A 94 6.86 20.89 3.29
CA ASP A 94 6.23 20.96 1.98
C ASP A 94 7.27 21.17 0.87
N PHE A 95 7.02 20.59 -0.30
CA PHE A 95 7.69 20.92 -1.54
C PHE A 95 6.63 21.28 -2.58
N SER A 96 6.84 22.40 -3.27
CA SER A 96 6.01 22.84 -4.39
C SER A 96 6.92 23.57 -5.37
N GLY A 97 7.07 23.02 -6.58
CA GLY A 97 8.01 23.56 -7.54
C GLY A 97 7.92 22.93 -8.92
N GLU A 98 8.62 23.54 -9.86
CA GLU A 98 8.88 22.98 -11.18
C GLU A 98 9.94 21.90 -11.08
N LEU A 99 9.69 20.77 -11.75
CA LEU A 99 10.63 19.66 -11.84
C LEU A 99 11.72 19.97 -12.89
N PRO A 100 12.97 19.50 -12.68
CA PRO A 100 13.97 19.51 -13.74
C PRO A 100 13.45 18.86 -15.02
N VAL A 101 13.76 19.44 -16.17
CA VAL A 101 13.36 18.89 -17.47
C VAL A 101 13.90 17.46 -17.61
N GLY A 102 13.04 16.53 -18.00
CA GLY A 102 13.38 15.11 -18.15
C GLY A 102 13.20 14.27 -16.90
N THR A 103 12.67 14.83 -15.80
CA THR A 103 12.32 14.05 -14.61
C THR A 103 11.23 13.02 -14.93
N LYS A 104 11.51 11.75 -14.66
CA LYS A 104 10.60 10.61 -14.83
C LYS A 104 10.27 9.92 -13.51
N HIS A 105 11.21 9.90 -12.57
CA HIS A 105 11.02 9.32 -11.24
C HIS A 105 11.46 10.30 -10.15
N LEU A 106 10.98 10.09 -8.93
CA LEU A 106 11.31 10.92 -7.78
C LEU A 106 11.53 10.06 -6.54
N SER A 107 12.61 10.35 -5.79
CA SER A 107 12.88 9.71 -4.50
C SER A 107 12.84 10.73 -3.38
N VAL A 108 12.16 10.40 -2.28
CA VAL A 108 12.16 11.16 -1.02
C VAL A 108 12.96 10.37 0.00
N ILE A 109 13.95 11.01 0.61
CA ILE A 109 14.92 10.39 1.52
C ILE A 109 14.86 11.10 2.86
N GLY A 110 14.60 10.32 3.91
CA GLY A 110 14.57 10.82 5.28
C GLY A 110 15.07 9.77 6.26
N GLU A 111 15.30 10.21 7.48
CA GLU A 111 15.61 9.31 8.59
C GLU A 111 14.32 8.78 9.22
N VAL A 112 14.33 7.53 9.62
CA VAL A 112 13.32 6.94 10.49
C VAL A 112 14.02 6.42 11.73
N SER A 113 13.25 6.31 12.81
CA SER A 113 13.71 5.70 14.04
C SER A 113 12.71 4.64 14.45
N ASP A 114 13.18 3.41 14.64
CA ASP A 114 12.41 2.29 15.13
C ASP A 114 12.93 1.81 16.49
N SER A 115 12.05 1.35 17.36
CA SER A 115 12.41 0.86 18.69
C SER A 115 13.27 -0.41 18.67
N ALA A 116 13.12 -1.25 17.65
CA ALA A 116 13.88 -2.48 17.48
C ALA A 116 15.18 -2.23 16.68
N ASP A 117 15.11 -1.39 15.66
CA ASP A 117 16.19 -1.25 14.67
C ASP A 117 16.99 0.07 14.77
N GLY A 118 16.64 0.94 15.71
CA GLY A 118 17.29 2.24 15.88
C GLY A 118 17.03 3.20 14.71
N GLU A 119 17.96 4.14 14.50
CA GLU A 119 17.86 5.15 13.44
C GLU A 119 18.48 4.67 12.12
N TYR A 120 17.75 4.79 11.02
CA TYR A 120 18.23 4.41 9.70
C TYR A 120 17.63 5.27 8.58
N LYS A 121 18.23 5.20 7.39
CA LYS A 121 17.73 5.90 6.20
C LYS A 121 16.57 5.13 5.59
N TYR A 122 15.50 5.86 5.28
CA TYR A 122 14.36 5.32 4.55
C TYR A 122 14.15 6.09 3.26
N ILE A 123 14.19 5.34 2.16
CA ILE A 123 14.06 5.86 0.80
C ILE A 123 12.68 5.50 0.28
N ARG A 124 11.97 6.47 -0.30
CA ARG A 124 10.67 6.25 -0.95
C ARG A 124 10.72 6.78 -2.36
N THR A 125 10.65 5.89 -3.34
CA THR A 125 10.67 6.23 -4.76
C THR A 125 9.29 6.06 -5.37
N GLU A 126 8.86 7.05 -6.14
CA GLU A 126 7.73 6.96 -7.05
C GLU A 126 8.26 6.88 -8.49
N LEU A 127 7.99 5.77 -9.17
CA LEU A 127 8.35 5.60 -10.57
C LEU A 127 7.26 6.17 -11.48
N ASP A 128 7.67 6.78 -12.59
CA ASP A 128 6.78 7.29 -13.63
C ASP A 128 5.77 8.29 -13.05
N ILE A 129 6.29 9.44 -12.64
CA ILE A 129 5.47 10.54 -12.10
C ILE A 129 4.87 11.42 -13.19
N GLU A 130 4.91 10.99 -14.46
CA GLU A 130 4.24 11.74 -15.53
C GLU A 130 2.75 11.87 -15.20
N HIS A 131 2.20 13.04 -15.53
CA HIS A 131 0.80 13.41 -15.25
C HIS A 131 0.42 13.52 -13.77
N ARG A 132 1.36 13.37 -12.83
CA ARG A 132 1.14 13.61 -11.41
C ARG A 132 1.34 15.08 -11.07
N GLU A 133 0.40 15.67 -10.34
CA GLU A 133 0.54 17.00 -9.77
C GLU A 133 0.81 16.94 -8.26
N ASN A 134 0.43 15.83 -7.60
CA ASN A 134 0.56 15.68 -6.15
C ASN A 134 0.97 14.25 -5.75
N LEU A 135 2.12 14.10 -5.09
CA LEU A 135 2.55 12.81 -4.54
C LEU A 135 2.05 12.55 -3.11
N GLY A 136 1.38 13.52 -2.50
CA GLY A 136 0.76 13.41 -1.18
C GLY A 136 1.78 13.47 -0.04
N THR A 137 1.41 12.88 1.09
CA THR A 137 2.21 12.93 2.32
C THR A 137 3.08 11.69 2.50
N TYR A 138 4.37 11.91 2.71
CA TYR A 138 5.37 10.91 3.03
C TYR A 138 5.62 10.90 4.54
N TYR A 139 5.27 9.78 5.19
CA TYR A 139 5.42 9.60 6.63
C TYR A 139 6.72 8.87 6.98
N PHE A 140 7.47 9.46 7.92
CA PHE A 140 8.72 8.93 8.48
C PHE A 140 8.55 8.65 9.97
N LYS A 141 8.56 7.37 10.35
CA LYS A 141 8.33 6.94 11.73
C LYS A 141 9.42 7.45 12.69
N THR A 142 9.04 7.79 13.92
CA THR A 142 9.96 8.09 15.03
C THR A 142 9.73 7.10 16.20
N SER A 143 10.80 6.76 16.94
CA SER A 143 10.88 5.59 17.82
C SER A 143 10.33 5.80 19.24
N THR A 144 9.16 6.42 19.38
CA THR A 144 8.59 6.65 20.72
C THR A 144 7.37 5.77 20.96
N GLU A 145 7.28 5.17 22.16
CA GLU A 145 6.09 4.47 22.60
C GLU A 145 4.85 5.38 22.56
N CYS A 146 3.76 4.87 22.01
CA CYS A 146 2.48 5.58 21.99
C CYS A 146 1.79 5.47 23.34
N SER A 147 1.52 6.61 23.98
CA SER A 147 0.63 6.65 25.15
C SER A 147 -0.83 6.68 24.70
N CYS A 148 -1.65 5.78 25.21
CA CYS A 148 -3.10 5.79 24.98
C CYS A 148 -3.81 6.59 26.07
N GLU A 149 -4.88 7.29 25.72
CA GLU A 149 -5.79 7.85 26.71
C GLU A 149 -6.63 6.72 27.34
N MET A 150 -6.82 6.78 28.66
CA MET A 150 -7.54 5.76 29.40
C MET A 150 -8.90 6.30 29.86
N TYR A 151 -9.97 5.72 29.33
CA TYR A 151 -11.34 6.02 29.71
C TYR A 151 -11.86 4.96 30.69
N ARG A 152 -12.56 5.38 31.73
CA ARG A 152 -13.32 4.46 32.58
C ARG A 152 -14.67 4.16 31.90
N VAL A 153 -15.08 2.92 31.89
CA VAL A 153 -16.38 2.48 31.37
C VAL A 153 -17.30 2.15 32.54
N ASP A 154 -18.43 2.85 32.62
CA ASP A 154 -19.54 2.51 33.49
C ASP A 154 -20.62 1.76 32.68
N ASP A 155 -20.62 0.44 32.81
CA ASP A 155 -21.55 -0.47 32.16
C ASP A 155 -22.62 -1.01 33.13
N SER A 156 -22.81 -0.35 34.29
CA SER A 156 -23.72 -0.84 35.33
C SER A 156 -25.18 -0.95 34.86
N ALA A 157 -25.57 -0.11 33.89
CA ALA A 157 -26.89 -0.11 33.26
C ALA A 157 -26.97 -1.00 32.00
N LEU A 158 -25.86 -1.61 31.58
CA LEU A 158 -25.81 -2.51 30.43
C LEU A 158 -26.26 -3.92 30.85
N THR A 159 -27.31 -4.42 30.22
CA THR A 159 -27.82 -5.77 30.49
C THR A 159 -27.61 -6.73 29.33
N PHE A 160 -27.25 -6.25 28.14
CA PHE A 160 -26.93 -7.08 26.97
C PHE A 160 -25.96 -8.23 27.27
N THR A 161 -24.87 -7.97 27.98
CA THR A 161 -23.86 -9.00 28.33
C THR A 161 -24.41 -10.09 29.25
N LYS A 162 -25.44 -9.78 30.06
CA LYS A 162 -26.16 -10.72 30.93
C LYS A 162 -27.28 -11.46 30.19
N ASN A 163 -27.79 -10.87 29.12
CA ASN A 163 -28.89 -11.39 28.29
C ASN A 163 -28.39 -12.12 27.03
N GLY A 164 -27.17 -12.65 27.07
CA GLY A 164 -26.66 -13.50 26.00
C GLY A 164 -26.13 -12.76 24.78
N TYR A 165 -25.71 -11.50 24.90
CA TYR A 165 -24.95 -10.81 23.86
C TYR A 165 -23.45 -10.84 24.19
N PHE A 166 -22.62 -10.65 23.16
CA PHE A 166 -21.22 -10.24 23.31
C PHE A 166 -21.01 -8.86 22.69
N LEU A 167 -20.07 -8.10 23.23
CA LEU A 167 -19.71 -6.80 22.69
C LEU A 167 -18.51 -6.93 21.76
N LEU A 168 -18.59 -6.23 20.64
CA LEU A 168 -17.51 -5.99 19.70
C LEU A 168 -17.22 -4.49 19.71
N SER A 169 -15.94 -4.14 19.69
CA SER A 169 -15.47 -2.77 19.73
C SER A 169 -14.28 -2.59 18.80
N ASN A 170 -14.06 -1.38 18.31
CA ASN A 170 -12.88 -1.02 17.52
C ASN A 170 -11.58 -0.98 18.37
N SER A 171 -11.70 -1.10 19.70
CA SER A 171 -10.59 -1.18 20.64
C SER A 171 -10.85 -2.33 21.62
N THR A 172 -9.82 -3.02 22.12
CA THR A 172 -10.02 -4.08 23.14
C THR A 172 -10.76 -3.49 24.34
N LEU A 173 -11.96 -3.96 24.67
CA LEU A 173 -12.61 -3.68 25.96
C LEU A 173 -11.87 -4.52 27.02
N PRO A 174 -10.98 -3.94 27.85
CA PRO A 174 -10.36 -4.70 28.91
C PRO A 174 -11.42 -5.18 29.91
N SER A 175 -11.21 -6.38 30.43
CA SER A 175 -12.07 -7.02 31.44
C SER A 175 -12.14 -6.29 32.79
N ASN A 176 -11.53 -5.10 32.91
CA ASN A 176 -11.43 -4.31 34.14
C ASN A 176 -12.19 -2.97 34.10
N GLY A 177 -13.03 -2.74 33.09
CA GLY A 177 -13.87 -1.53 32.99
C GLY A 177 -13.10 -0.25 32.62
N ASN A 178 -11.95 -0.39 31.95
CA ASN A 178 -11.29 0.75 31.30
C ASN A 178 -11.39 0.61 29.77
N LEU A 179 -10.89 1.58 29.02
CA LEU A 179 -10.81 1.56 27.56
C LEU A 179 -9.58 2.38 27.18
N ALA A 180 -8.67 1.78 26.41
CA ALA A 180 -7.49 2.46 25.90
C ALA A 180 -7.75 2.97 24.48
N VAL A 181 -7.63 4.28 24.28
CA VAL A 181 -7.77 4.96 22.98
C VAL A 181 -6.41 5.47 22.57
N CYS A 182 -5.80 4.82 21.58
CA CYS A 182 -4.40 5.04 21.18
C CYS A 182 -4.27 5.82 19.86
N ASP A 183 -5.35 5.91 19.11
CA ASP A 183 -5.42 6.52 17.78
C ASP A 183 -5.85 7.99 17.82
N GLY A 184 -6.12 8.53 19.02
CA GLY A 184 -6.63 9.90 19.17
C GLY A 184 -8.05 10.09 18.66
N SER A 185 -8.79 8.99 18.41
CA SER A 185 -10.21 9.06 18.08
C SER A 185 -10.98 9.78 19.19
N ASP A 186 -11.96 10.58 18.80
CA ASP A 186 -12.93 11.20 19.70
C ASP A 186 -14.23 10.38 19.78
N THR A 187 -14.28 9.22 19.13
CA THR A 187 -15.48 8.41 18.95
C THR A 187 -15.21 6.94 19.28
N LEU A 188 -16.11 6.34 20.05
CA LEU A 188 -16.15 4.90 20.35
C LEU A 188 -17.31 4.24 19.62
N TYR A 189 -17.00 3.13 18.93
CA TYR A 189 -17.97 2.32 18.21
C TYR A 189 -18.14 0.97 18.90
N LEU A 190 -19.36 0.68 19.37
CA LEU A 190 -19.70 -0.59 20.02
C LEU A 190 -20.81 -1.31 19.26
N ALA A 191 -20.64 -2.61 19.05
CA ALA A 191 -21.70 -3.49 18.58
C ALA A 191 -22.01 -4.53 19.67
N ALA A 192 -23.29 -4.78 19.92
CA ALA A 192 -23.79 -5.89 20.72
C ALA A 192 -24.37 -6.93 19.76
N ILE A 193 -23.81 -8.14 19.77
CA ILE A 193 -24.25 -9.24 18.90
C ILE A 193 -24.78 -10.37 19.79
N SER A 194 -25.99 -10.83 19.50
CA SER A 194 -26.60 -11.97 20.20
C SER A 194 -25.75 -13.23 20.02
N ARG A 195 -25.56 -14.02 21.08
CA ARG A 195 -24.87 -15.32 21.05
C ARG A 195 -25.63 -16.37 20.25
N GLU A 196 -26.94 -16.16 20.04
CA GLU A 196 -27.72 -16.98 19.10
C GLU A 196 -27.63 -16.45 17.67
N HIS A 197 -26.93 -15.33 17.45
CA HIS A 197 -26.67 -14.72 16.16
C HIS A 197 -27.94 -14.44 15.34
N ASN A 198 -28.99 -14.01 16.03
CA ASN A 198 -30.27 -13.63 15.43
C ASN A 198 -30.57 -12.13 15.55
N ASP A 199 -29.73 -11.39 16.28
CA ASP A 199 -29.87 -9.96 16.51
C ASP A 199 -28.50 -9.32 16.69
N ALA A 200 -28.33 -8.11 16.16
CA ALA A 200 -27.15 -7.30 16.35
C ALA A 200 -27.56 -5.83 16.38
N LYS A 201 -26.93 -5.05 17.26
CA LYS A 201 -27.17 -3.62 17.42
C LYS A 201 -25.86 -2.88 17.62
N ALA A 202 -25.82 -1.61 17.29
CA ALA A 202 -24.66 -0.76 17.50
C ALA A 202 -25.00 0.56 18.19
N ALA A 203 -23.98 1.13 18.82
CA ALA A 203 -23.98 2.42 19.47
C ALA A 203 -22.70 3.18 19.08
N VAL A 204 -22.83 4.49 18.94
CA VAL A 204 -21.72 5.42 18.62
C VAL A 204 -21.66 6.47 19.73
N PHE A 205 -20.52 6.55 20.42
CA PHE A 205 -20.34 7.45 21.55
C PHE A 205 -19.26 8.48 21.25
N SER A 206 -19.54 9.75 21.54
CA SER A 206 -18.49 10.76 21.65
C SER A 206 -17.73 10.58 22.97
N LEU A 207 -16.41 10.55 22.89
CA LEU A 207 -15.51 10.40 24.03
C LEU A 207 -15.43 11.70 24.83
N PRO A 208 -15.70 11.68 26.15
CA PRO A 208 -15.73 12.88 26.95
C PRO A 208 -14.32 13.35 27.31
N THR A 209 -14.03 14.65 27.15
CA THR A 209 -12.73 15.22 27.51
C THR A 209 -12.50 15.30 29.02
N SER A 210 -13.56 15.45 29.82
CA SER A 210 -13.51 15.40 31.29
C SER A 210 -14.92 15.30 31.92
N PRO A 211 -15.14 14.40 32.91
CA PRO A 211 -14.27 13.29 33.29
C PRO A 211 -14.17 12.26 32.14
N GLN A 212 -13.04 11.57 32.02
CA GLN A 212 -12.85 10.46 31.08
C GLN A 212 -13.62 9.21 31.56
N THR A 213 -14.95 9.32 31.70
CA THR A 213 -15.86 8.22 32.03
C THR A 213 -16.98 8.16 30.99
N ILE A 214 -17.12 7.00 30.35
CA ILE A 214 -18.15 6.71 29.37
C ILE A 214 -19.22 5.87 30.09
N VAL A 215 -20.48 6.30 30.02
CA VAL A 215 -21.62 5.55 30.58
C VAL A 215 -22.32 4.83 29.42
N ILE A 216 -22.53 3.52 29.58
CA ILE A 216 -23.11 2.67 28.55
C ILE A 216 -24.35 1.96 29.12
N SER A 217 -25.44 1.98 28.35
CA SER A 217 -26.70 1.33 28.66
C SER A 217 -27.30 0.64 27.44
N ASP A 218 -28.29 -0.24 27.64
CA ASP A 218 -28.97 -0.90 26.52
C ASP A 218 -29.66 0.10 25.58
N ALA A 219 -30.08 1.27 26.10
CA ALA A 219 -30.80 2.29 25.34
C ALA A 219 -29.92 3.01 24.30
N ASP A 220 -28.59 2.94 24.45
CA ASP A 220 -27.65 3.57 23.52
C ASP A 220 -27.51 2.80 22.20
N PHE A 221 -27.86 1.51 22.20
CA PHE A 221 -27.78 0.62 21.04
C PHE A 221 -29.00 0.79 20.12
N THR A 222 -29.01 1.91 19.41
CA THR A 222 -30.14 2.36 18.57
C THR A 222 -30.00 1.97 17.09
N HIS A 223 -28.82 1.59 16.64
CA HIS A 223 -28.57 1.23 15.24
C HIS A 223 -28.73 -0.28 15.04
N ASN A 224 -29.63 -0.71 14.16
CA ASN A 224 -29.86 -2.13 13.92
C ASN A 224 -28.81 -2.70 12.96
N GLY A 225 -28.35 -3.92 13.23
CA GLY A 225 -27.48 -4.67 12.34
C GLY A 225 -28.25 -5.28 11.17
N VAL A 226 -27.66 -5.21 9.99
CA VAL A 226 -28.16 -5.87 8.78
C VAL A 226 -27.28 -7.08 8.49
N ILE A 227 -27.89 -8.25 8.31
CA ILE A 227 -27.15 -9.47 7.97
C ILE A 227 -26.59 -9.33 6.56
N VAL A 228 -25.33 -9.73 6.41
CA VAL A 228 -24.63 -9.78 5.13
C VAL A 228 -24.72 -11.18 4.54
N ASP A 229 -25.15 -11.26 3.28
CA ASP A 229 -25.03 -12.50 2.51
C ASP A 229 -23.56 -12.82 2.24
N LYS A 230 -23.15 -14.03 2.63
CA LYS A 230 -21.77 -14.49 2.47
C LYS A 230 -21.51 -14.82 0.99
N GLN A 231 -20.68 -14.01 0.34
CA GLN A 231 -20.18 -14.27 -1.02
C GLN A 231 -18.76 -14.79 -0.91
N ILE A 232 -18.58 -16.11 -0.82
CA ILE A 232 -17.28 -16.71 -0.52
C ILE A 232 -16.58 -17.12 -1.82
N SER A 233 -15.43 -16.49 -2.10
CA SER A 233 -14.53 -16.86 -3.20
C SER A 233 -14.01 -18.27 -2.97
N ALA A 234 -13.76 -19.03 -4.04
CA ALA A 234 -13.41 -20.46 -3.95
C ALA A 234 -12.22 -20.79 -3.00
N ASN A 235 -11.26 -19.88 -2.89
CA ASN A 235 -10.05 -20.05 -2.07
C ASN A 235 -10.03 -19.18 -0.80
N ALA A 236 -11.12 -18.46 -0.51
CA ALA A 236 -11.18 -17.63 0.69
C ALA A 236 -11.10 -18.52 1.94
N GLN A 237 -10.25 -18.12 2.89
CA GLN A 237 -10.08 -18.77 4.18
C GLN A 237 -10.75 -17.97 5.30
N ILE A 238 -10.76 -16.65 5.16
CA ILE A 238 -11.34 -15.72 6.13
C ILE A 238 -12.30 -14.81 5.39
N ILE A 239 -13.45 -14.55 6.01
CA ILE A 239 -14.41 -13.52 5.58
C ILE A 239 -14.71 -12.57 6.73
N GLY A 240 -15.16 -11.36 6.41
CA GLY A 240 -15.46 -10.36 7.40
C GLY A 240 -16.38 -9.27 6.90
N ALA A 241 -16.93 -8.52 7.86
CA ALA A 241 -17.69 -7.31 7.60
C ALA A 241 -17.21 -6.21 8.55
N PHE A 242 -17.13 -4.98 8.06
CA PHE A 242 -16.72 -3.83 8.87
C PHE A 242 -17.31 -2.53 8.34
N GLY A 243 -17.40 -1.54 9.21
CA GLY A 243 -17.64 -0.16 8.88
C GLY A 243 -16.35 0.65 8.75
N ALA A 244 -16.44 1.86 8.22
CA ALA A 244 -15.41 2.88 8.37
C ALA A 244 -15.97 4.10 9.12
N ALA A 245 -15.15 4.66 10.01
CA ALA A 245 -15.49 5.90 10.71
C ALA A 245 -15.73 7.05 9.71
N SER A 246 -16.52 8.04 10.10
CA SER A 246 -16.94 9.16 9.24
C SER A 246 -15.77 10.02 8.73
N ASP A 247 -14.70 10.10 9.51
CA ASP A 247 -13.46 10.82 9.17
C ASP A 247 -12.46 9.94 8.38
N ALA A 248 -12.86 8.71 8.03
CA ALA A 248 -12.04 7.71 7.35
C ALA A 248 -10.77 7.29 8.11
N SER A 249 -10.66 7.60 9.40
CA SER A 249 -9.45 7.35 10.18
C SER A 249 -9.25 5.88 10.55
N SER A 250 -10.34 5.12 10.71
CA SER A 250 -10.31 3.77 11.27
C SER A 250 -11.41 2.84 10.74
N LEU A 251 -11.13 1.54 10.80
CA LEU A 251 -12.13 0.49 10.60
C LEU A 251 -12.86 0.22 11.92
N VAL A 252 -14.18 0.14 11.86
CA VAL A 252 -15.07 -0.03 13.02
C VAL A 252 -15.97 -1.24 12.82
N PHE A 253 -16.53 -1.77 13.91
CA PHE A 253 -17.40 -2.97 13.86
C PHE A 253 -16.78 -4.18 13.13
N ASN A 254 -15.45 -4.34 13.26
CA ASN A 254 -14.67 -5.31 12.49
C ASN A 254 -14.92 -6.75 12.93
N GLN A 255 -15.76 -7.46 12.18
CA GLN A 255 -16.07 -8.86 12.35
C GLN A 255 -15.26 -9.69 11.36
N ARG A 256 -14.64 -10.77 11.81
CA ARG A 256 -13.92 -11.74 10.98
C ARG A 256 -14.17 -13.15 11.48
N GLN A 257 -14.27 -14.09 10.56
CA GLN A 257 -14.44 -15.51 10.84
C GLN A 257 -13.83 -16.37 9.74
N ALA A 258 -13.54 -17.64 10.04
CA ALA A 258 -13.18 -18.60 9.02
C ALA A 258 -14.38 -18.90 8.09
N THR A 259 -14.12 -19.35 6.87
CA THR A 259 -15.17 -19.60 5.87
C THR A 259 -16.09 -20.78 6.19
N ASP A 260 -15.64 -21.70 7.04
CA ASP A 260 -16.43 -22.84 7.53
C ASP A 260 -17.33 -22.48 8.73
N GLU A 261 -17.18 -21.28 9.30
CA GLU A 261 -18.05 -20.79 10.37
C GLU A 261 -19.42 -20.34 9.85
N THR A 262 -20.47 -20.72 10.58
CA THR A 262 -21.86 -20.45 10.18
C THR A 262 -22.42 -19.13 10.71
N MET A 263 -21.68 -18.40 11.55
CA MET A 263 -22.20 -17.18 12.19
C MET A 263 -22.48 -16.11 11.11
N PRO A 264 -23.65 -15.44 11.13
CA PRO A 264 -23.90 -14.30 10.25
C PRO A 264 -22.91 -13.17 10.56
N LEU A 265 -22.59 -12.41 9.52
CA LEU A 265 -21.86 -11.15 9.63
C LEU A 265 -22.87 -10.00 9.56
N TYR A 266 -22.61 -8.95 10.32
CA TYR A 266 -23.48 -7.77 10.35
C TYR A 266 -22.76 -6.53 9.85
N ILE A 267 -23.49 -5.65 9.20
CA ILE A 267 -23.11 -4.26 8.98
C ILE A 267 -24.09 -3.32 9.68
N PHE A 268 -23.70 -2.07 9.89
CA PHE A 268 -24.51 -1.08 10.60
C PHE A 268 -24.66 0.20 9.76
N PRO A 269 -25.48 0.17 8.69
CA PRO A 269 -25.61 1.28 7.74
C PRO A 269 -26.15 2.57 8.37
N ASP A 270 -26.98 2.43 9.42
CA ASP A 270 -27.51 3.58 10.15
C ASP A 270 -26.48 4.21 11.10
N ALA A 271 -25.39 3.49 11.43
CA ALA A 271 -24.33 3.97 12.32
C ALA A 271 -23.16 4.59 11.56
N VAL A 272 -22.85 4.06 10.37
CA VAL A 272 -21.74 4.52 9.52
C VAL A 272 -22.10 4.45 8.05
N GLU A 273 -21.68 5.47 7.29
CA GLU A 273 -21.99 5.59 5.85
C GLU A 273 -21.35 4.49 5.00
N HIS A 274 -20.18 4.01 5.41
CA HIS A 274 -19.37 3.11 4.61
C HIS A 274 -19.24 1.75 5.29
N ASN A 275 -19.81 0.73 4.65
CA ASN A 275 -19.77 -0.65 5.11
C ASN A 275 -19.15 -1.53 4.03
N TYR A 276 -18.40 -2.53 4.47
CA TYR A 276 -17.59 -3.36 3.60
C TYR A 276 -17.71 -4.83 3.96
N TYR A 277 -17.68 -5.66 2.93
CA TYR A 277 -17.46 -7.08 3.03
C TYR A 277 -16.02 -7.37 2.57
N HIS A 278 -15.36 -8.29 3.24
CA HIS A 278 -13.95 -8.55 3.03
C HIS A 278 -13.67 -10.04 3.04
N GLN A 279 -12.79 -10.47 2.15
CA GLN A 279 -12.36 -11.85 2.02
C GLN A 279 -10.85 -11.90 1.94
N VAL A 280 -10.25 -12.89 2.59
CA VAL A 280 -8.80 -13.09 2.62
C VAL A 280 -8.45 -14.56 2.39
N GLU A 281 -7.36 -14.75 1.66
CA GLU A 281 -6.65 -15.99 1.56
C GLU A 281 -5.20 -15.77 2.00
N PHE A 282 -4.66 -16.70 2.77
CA PHE A 282 -3.26 -16.71 3.19
C PHE A 282 -2.58 -18.02 2.80
N ASN A 283 -1.41 -17.90 2.18
CA ASN A 283 -0.55 -19.03 1.86
C ASN A 283 0.87 -18.75 2.36
N GLN A 284 1.55 -19.80 2.80
CA GLN A 284 2.97 -19.75 3.15
C GLN A 284 3.70 -20.93 2.54
N THR A 285 4.85 -20.65 1.93
CA THR A 285 5.80 -21.63 1.42
C THR A 285 7.14 -21.41 2.10
N ASN A 286 7.74 -22.48 2.61
CA ASN A 286 9.06 -22.43 3.22
C ASN A 286 10.08 -23.05 2.25
N PHE A 287 11.21 -22.38 2.07
CA PHE A 287 12.39 -22.84 1.36
C PHE A 287 13.55 -22.94 2.36
N ASP A 288 14.68 -23.52 1.93
CA ASP A 288 15.83 -23.76 2.82
C ASP A 288 16.43 -22.48 3.43
N THR A 289 16.33 -21.34 2.73
CA THR A 289 16.93 -20.06 3.16
C THR A 289 15.94 -18.89 3.05
N ALA A 290 14.66 -19.18 2.87
CA ALA A 290 13.65 -18.16 2.63
C ALA A 290 12.25 -18.61 3.03
N ARG A 291 11.43 -17.65 3.46
CA ARG A 291 10.01 -17.87 3.73
C ARG A 291 9.17 -16.94 2.87
N PHE A 292 8.31 -17.53 2.05
CA PHE A 292 7.41 -16.80 1.17
C PHE A 292 5.99 -16.80 1.74
N LYS A 293 5.47 -15.63 2.07
CA LYS A 293 4.12 -15.43 2.61
C LYS A 293 3.31 -14.60 1.62
N VAL A 294 2.10 -15.07 1.31
CA VAL A 294 1.19 -14.38 0.40
C VAL A 294 -0.17 -14.19 1.05
N TRP A 295 -0.62 -12.95 1.08
CA TRP A 295 -2.00 -12.60 1.41
C TRP A 295 -2.69 -12.08 0.16
N LYS A 296 -3.85 -12.62 -0.14
CA LYS A 296 -4.74 -12.08 -1.16
C LYS A 296 -6.01 -11.58 -0.49
N SER A 297 -6.58 -10.54 -1.06
CA SER A 297 -7.74 -9.91 -0.47
C SER A 297 -8.62 -9.25 -1.51
N ALA A 298 -9.92 -9.36 -1.29
CA ALA A 298 -10.94 -8.59 -1.99
C ALA A 298 -11.89 -7.96 -0.96
N ARG A 299 -12.15 -6.67 -1.13
CA ARG A 299 -13.09 -5.89 -0.33
C ARG A 299 -14.18 -5.35 -1.26
N SER A 300 -15.43 -5.56 -0.91
CA SER A 300 -16.58 -4.98 -1.60
C SER A 300 -17.23 -3.92 -0.73
N ARG A 301 -17.65 -2.80 -1.30
CA ARG A 301 -18.50 -1.83 -0.60
C ARG A 301 -19.96 -2.28 -0.65
N ALA A 302 -20.71 -2.08 0.44
CA ALA A 302 -22.16 -2.24 0.45
C ALA A 302 -22.82 -1.15 -0.41
N ASN A 303 -23.79 -1.53 -1.24
CA ASN A 303 -24.61 -0.60 -2.01
C ASN A 303 -25.69 0.06 -1.12
N THR A 304 -26.55 0.88 -1.73
CA THR A 304 -27.66 1.57 -1.05
C THR A 304 -28.73 0.63 -0.51
N GLU A 305 -28.78 -0.60 -1.00
CA GLU A 305 -29.66 -1.68 -0.58
C GLU A 305 -29.02 -2.58 0.48
N HIS A 306 -27.80 -2.26 0.92
CA HIS A 306 -26.98 -3.03 1.88
C HIS A 306 -26.50 -4.40 1.35
N GLU A 307 -26.48 -4.57 0.04
CA GLU A 307 -25.96 -5.74 -0.64
C GLU A 307 -24.52 -5.49 -1.12
N PHE A 308 -23.78 -6.57 -1.35
CA PHE A 308 -22.40 -6.50 -1.86
C PHE A 308 -22.34 -6.98 -3.30
N GLY A 309 -21.63 -6.24 -4.13
CA GLY A 309 -21.21 -6.73 -5.43
C GLY A 309 -20.16 -7.83 -5.30
N VAL A 310 -20.17 -8.78 -6.25
CA VAL A 310 -19.15 -9.83 -6.32
C VAL A 310 -17.78 -9.19 -6.58
N ASN A 311 -16.89 -9.26 -5.61
CA ASN A 311 -15.47 -8.93 -5.77
C ASN A 311 -14.65 -10.17 -5.36
N GLU A 312 -14.13 -10.88 -6.36
CA GLU A 312 -13.42 -12.13 -6.17
C GLU A 312 -11.98 -11.87 -5.72
N ILE A 313 -11.48 -12.73 -4.83
CA ILE A 313 -10.05 -12.75 -4.52
C ILE A 313 -9.25 -13.03 -5.81
N PRO A 314 -8.18 -12.25 -6.11
CA PRO A 314 -7.33 -12.51 -7.27
C PRO A 314 -6.81 -13.95 -7.33
N LEU A 315 -6.90 -14.57 -8.51
CA LEU A 315 -6.26 -15.85 -8.77
C LEU A 315 -4.79 -15.58 -9.11
N LEU A 316 -3.87 -16.24 -8.42
CA LEU A 316 -2.45 -16.06 -8.70
C LEU A 316 -2.03 -17.03 -9.79
N SER A 317 -1.10 -16.59 -10.63
CA SER A 317 -0.26 -17.51 -11.37
C SER A 317 0.71 -18.21 -10.41
N ASP A 318 1.12 -19.43 -10.76
CA ASP A 318 2.17 -20.15 -10.04
C ASP A 318 3.53 -19.41 -10.10
N SER A 319 3.67 -18.41 -11.00
CA SER A 319 4.89 -17.62 -11.22
C SER A 319 5.10 -16.44 -10.26
N LEU A 320 4.13 -16.10 -9.40
CA LEU A 320 4.24 -14.90 -8.55
C LEU A 320 5.54 -14.87 -7.72
N ASN A 321 5.95 -16.02 -7.19
CA ASN A 321 7.19 -16.13 -6.42
C ASN A 321 8.40 -15.76 -7.29
N ASP A 322 8.49 -16.32 -8.51
CA ASP A 322 9.60 -16.05 -9.44
C ASP A 322 9.61 -14.58 -9.87
N GLU A 323 8.43 -13.99 -10.13
CA GLU A 323 8.29 -12.58 -10.48
C GLU A 323 8.75 -11.65 -9.34
N VAL A 324 8.33 -11.93 -8.10
CA VAL A 324 8.78 -11.16 -6.91
C VAL A 324 10.27 -11.37 -6.68
N MET A 325 10.78 -12.60 -6.77
CA MET A 325 12.22 -12.86 -6.59
C MET A 325 13.07 -12.23 -7.68
N SER A 326 12.55 -12.05 -8.89
CA SER A 326 13.27 -11.39 -9.98
C SER A 326 13.67 -9.95 -9.67
N VAL A 327 12.89 -9.24 -8.84
CA VAL A 327 13.19 -7.84 -8.45
C VAL A 327 14.19 -7.71 -7.30
N SER A 328 14.61 -8.81 -6.68
CA SER A 328 15.73 -8.79 -5.73
C SER A 328 17.04 -8.31 -6.37
N GLY A 329 17.15 -8.51 -7.70
CA GLY A 329 18.22 -8.06 -8.58
C GLY A 329 18.18 -6.56 -8.88
N ARG A 330 18.59 -5.65 -7.99
CA ARG A 330 18.41 -4.17 -8.04
C ARG A 330 18.65 -3.41 -9.37
N GLU A 331 19.18 -4.01 -10.42
CA GLU A 331 19.57 -3.32 -11.65
C GLU A 331 18.61 -3.62 -12.80
N ASN A 332 17.93 -2.57 -13.27
CA ASN A 332 17.15 -2.58 -14.52
C ASN A 332 16.18 -3.76 -14.62
N VAL A 333 15.37 -3.95 -13.57
CA VAL A 333 14.41 -5.05 -13.52
C VAL A 333 13.11 -4.65 -14.16
N THR A 334 12.68 -5.41 -15.16
CA THR A 334 11.33 -5.34 -15.70
C THR A 334 10.42 -6.27 -14.93
N TYR A 335 9.22 -5.79 -14.61
CA TYR A 335 8.17 -6.56 -13.94
C TYR A 335 6.83 -6.36 -14.65
N ASP A 336 5.96 -7.37 -14.60
CA ASP A 336 4.61 -7.29 -15.15
C ASP A 336 3.65 -8.19 -14.35
N PHE A 337 2.86 -7.58 -13.49
CA PHE A 337 1.83 -8.27 -12.68
C PHE A 337 0.44 -8.17 -13.31
N SER A 338 0.31 -7.67 -14.55
CA SER A 338 -0.99 -7.43 -15.19
C SER A 338 -1.76 -8.72 -15.49
N ALA A 339 -1.08 -9.86 -15.52
CA ALA A 339 -1.69 -11.17 -15.72
C ALA A 339 -2.39 -11.74 -14.47
N ILE A 340 -2.14 -11.19 -13.28
CA ILE A 340 -2.72 -11.70 -12.02
C ILE A 340 -4.22 -11.43 -11.97
N ASN A 341 -4.60 -10.17 -12.15
CA ASN A 341 -6.00 -9.77 -12.11
C ASN A 341 -6.18 -8.42 -12.80
N GLU A 342 -7.24 -8.32 -13.59
CA GLU A 342 -7.54 -7.12 -14.37
C GLU A 342 -8.09 -5.96 -13.54
N ASP A 343 -8.11 -5.97 -12.22
CA ASP A 343 -8.47 -4.81 -11.41
C ASP A 343 -7.24 -4.26 -10.65
N LEU A 344 -6.10 -4.95 -10.74
CA LEU A 344 -4.82 -4.49 -10.18
C LEU A 344 -4.20 -3.45 -11.11
N ALA A 345 -3.63 -2.40 -10.50
CA ALA A 345 -3.11 -1.25 -11.24
C ALA A 345 -1.74 -0.76 -10.73
N ARG A 346 -1.32 -1.17 -9.54
CA ARG A 346 -0.12 -0.66 -8.86
C ARG A 346 0.65 -1.78 -8.20
N VAL A 347 1.95 -1.57 -8.07
CA VAL A 347 2.81 -2.35 -7.19
C VAL A 347 3.65 -1.43 -6.32
N GLU A 348 3.87 -1.85 -5.09
CA GLU A 348 4.80 -1.28 -4.15
C GLU A 348 5.79 -2.36 -3.75
N PHE A 349 7.06 -2.16 -4.08
CA PHE A 349 8.16 -3.00 -3.60
C PHE A 349 8.69 -2.45 -2.28
N ARG A 350 9.06 -3.34 -1.37
CA ARG A 350 9.73 -3.02 -0.11
C ARG A 350 11.00 -3.84 -0.02
N TYR A 351 12.08 -3.17 0.33
CA TYR A 351 13.37 -3.80 0.57
C TYR A 351 13.87 -3.36 1.93
N SER A 352 14.40 -4.32 2.68
CA SER A 352 15.18 -4.05 3.88
C SER A 352 16.58 -4.60 3.73
N TYR A 353 17.57 -3.72 3.88
CA TYR A 353 18.97 -4.06 3.70
C TYR A 353 19.77 -3.81 4.95
N LEU A 354 20.40 -4.87 5.44
CA LEU A 354 21.42 -4.79 6.46
C LEU A 354 22.78 -4.50 5.81
N VAL A 355 23.46 -3.48 6.32
CA VAL A 355 24.78 -3.04 5.85
C VAL A 355 25.87 -3.66 6.71
N SER A 356 25.69 -3.71 8.03
CA SER A 356 26.61 -4.35 8.95
C SER A 356 25.88 -4.84 10.19
N ASP A 357 25.94 -6.15 10.42
CA ASP A 357 25.48 -6.79 11.66
C ASP A 357 26.15 -6.18 12.89
N THR A 358 27.45 -5.89 12.81
CA THR A 358 28.25 -5.46 13.98
C THR A 358 27.91 -4.05 14.45
N THR A 359 27.43 -3.20 13.55
CA THR A 359 27.06 -1.81 13.83
C THR A 359 25.56 -1.59 13.74
N GLU A 360 24.79 -2.66 13.48
CA GLU A 360 23.35 -2.67 13.26
C GLU A 360 22.90 -1.58 12.26
N THR A 361 23.73 -1.34 11.23
CA THR A 361 23.44 -0.30 10.24
C THR A 361 22.60 -0.89 9.12
N ARG A 362 21.49 -0.24 8.79
CA ARG A 362 20.57 -0.65 7.72
C ARG A 362 20.07 0.52 6.90
N TYR A 363 19.40 0.22 5.81
CA TYR A 363 18.51 1.15 5.15
C TYR A 363 17.35 0.40 4.51
N ASP A 364 16.20 1.04 4.50
CA ASP A 364 15.01 0.48 3.89
C ASP A 364 14.63 1.30 2.67
N TRP A 365 14.01 0.64 1.70
CA TRP A 365 13.61 1.26 0.46
C TRP A 365 12.24 0.78 0.04
N LYS A 366 11.34 1.72 -0.23
CA LYS A 366 10.05 1.48 -0.83
C LYS A 366 10.00 2.09 -2.24
N ILE A 367 9.58 1.32 -3.23
CA ILE A 367 9.44 1.76 -4.63
C ILE A 367 8.01 1.51 -5.08
N ASN A 368 7.27 2.56 -5.44
CA ASN A 368 5.96 2.41 -6.06
C ASN A 368 6.06 2.55 -7.58
N GLY A 369 5.27 1.78 -8.31
CA GLY A 369 5.11 1.90 -9.76
C GLY A 369 3.74 1.43 -10.23
N GLY A 370 3.50 1.49 -11.54
CA GLY A 370 2.32 0.90 -12.18
C GLY A 370 2.30 -0.63 -12.06
N ILE A 371 1.27 -1.31 -12.56
CA ILE A 371 1.17 -2.78 -12.48
C ILE A 371 2.27 -3.52 -13.25
N LYS A 372 2.89 -2.82 -14.20
CA LYS A 372 4.03 -3.28 -15.01
C LYS A 372 4.96 -2.11 -15.29
N GLY A 373 6.25 -2.38 -15.47
CA GLY A 373 7.24 -1.36 -15.76
C GLY A 373 8.66 -1.84 -15.56
N THR A 374 9.58 -0.89 -15.46
CA THR A 374 11.00 -1.15 -15.19
C THR A 374 11.43 -0.33 -13.98
N ILE A 375 12.17 -0.97 -13.06
CA ILE A 375 12.92 -0.27 -12.01
C ILE A 375 14.32 0.00 -12.57
N PRO A 376 14.65 1.25 -12.97
CA PRO A 376 15.97 1.56 -13.46
C PRO A 376 17.01 1.55 -12.33
N GLN A 377 18.29 1.63 -12.70
CA GLN A 377 19.36 1.82 -11.72
C GLN A 377 19.32 3.25 -11.15
N LEU A 378 18.59 3.42 -10.04
CA LEU A 378 18.41 4.71 -9.40
C LEU A 378 19.68 5.17 -8.68
N SER A 379 20.20 6.33 -9.08
CA SER A 379 21.30 7.04 -8.42
C SER A 379 20.77 8.22 -7.62
N PHE A 380 21.25 8.39 -6.39
CA PHE A 380 20.82 9.48 -5.50
C PHE A 380 21.82 10.66 -5.45
N GLY A 381 22.80 10.68 -6.35
CA GLY A 381 23.85 11.70 -6.39
C GLY A 381 24.56 11.84 -5.04
N ASP A 382 24.78 13.08 -4.61
CA ASP A 382 25.45 13.40 -3.34
C ASP A 382 24.52 13.30 -2.12
N VAL A 383 23.20 13.10 -2.31
CA VAL A 383 22.23 13.03 -1.21
C VAL A 383 22.39 11.74 -0.42
N PHE A 384 22.59 10.63 -1.11
CA PHE A 384 22.77 9.32 -0.50
C PHE A 384 23.65 8.43 -1.38
N THR A 385 24.74 7.93 -0.82
CA THR A 385 25.56 6.92 -1.49
C THR A 385 25.14 5.56 -0.99
N LEU A 386 24.62 4.72 -1.90
CA LEU A 386 24.36 3.32 -1.57
C LEU A 386 25.66 2.66 -1.07
N PRO A 387 25.62 1.90 0.04
CA PRO A 387 26.81 1.24 0.56
C PRO A 387 27.49 0.38 -0.49
N VAL A 388 28.83 0.46 -0.56
CA VAL A 388 29.66 -0.27 -1.53
C VAL A 388 30.10 -1.64 -0.98
N GLU A 389 29.93 -1.86 0.32
CA GLU A 389 30.19 -3.13 1.01
C GLU A 389 29.07 -4.15 0.76
N GLU A 390 29.29 -5.42 1.13
CA GLU A 390 28.27 -6.46 1.01
C GLU A 390 27.06 -6.12 1.89
N THR A 391 25.95 -5.69 1.27
CA THR A 391 24.66 -5.54 1.96
C THR A 391 23.85 -6.82 1.86
N LYS A 392 23.32 -7.31 2.99
CA LYS A 392 22.38 -8.43 3.04
C LYS A 392 20.95 -7.92 2.84
N LEU A 393 20.20 -8.51 1.91
CA LEU A 393 18.75 -8.31 1.80
C LEU A 393 18.07 -9.21 2.82
N GLU A 394 17.35 -8.63 3.78
CA GLU A 394 16.65 -9.39 4.83
C GLU A 394 15.18 -9.59 4.51
N GLU A 395 14.56 -8.56 3.91
CA GLU A 395 13.15 -8.57 3.56
C GLU A 395 12.93 -8.03 2.14
N LEU A 396 12.15 -8.76 1.35
CA LEU A 396 11.60 -8.30 0.08
C LEU A 396 10.08 -8.44 0.09
N GLY A 397 9.37 -7.33 -0.08
CA GLY A 397 7.91 -7.32 -0.20
C GLY A 397 7.45 -6.81 -1.56
N ALA A 398 6.34 -7.34 -2.05
CA ALA A 398 5.57 -6.76 -3.14
C ALA A 398 4.11 -6.62 -2.69
N TYR A 399 3.60 -5.39 -2.71
CA TYR A 399 2.21 -5.07 -2.43
C TYR A 399 1.54 -4.58 -3.70
N ILE A 400 0.78 -5.47 -4.34
CA ILE A 400 0.12 -5.26 -5.62
C ILE A 400 -1.34 -4.96 -5.33
N TYR A 401 -1.88 -3.86 -5.85
CA TYR A 401 -3.25 -3.44 -5.52
C TYR A 401 -3.95 -2.70 -6.64
N GLY A 402 -5.26 -2.59 -6.50
CA GLY A 402 -6.11 -1.79 -7.38
C GLY A 402 -7.54 -1.74 -6.91
N TYR A 403 -8.39 -1.18 -7.76
CA TYR A 403 -9.79 -0.93 -7.45
C TYR A 403 -10.64 -1.39 -8.63
N LYS A 404 -11.66 -2.19 -8.33
CA LYS A 404 -12.49 -2.80 -9.36
C LYS A 404 -13.22 -1.73 -10.17
N GLY A 405 -13.15 -1.85 -11.49
CA GLY A 405 -13.82 -0.93 -12.41
C GLY A 405 -13.14 0.43 -12.62
N ASN A 406 -11.99 0.68 -12.00
CA ASN A 406 -11.24 1.90 -12.25
C ASN A 406 -10.43 1.80 -13.55
N ALA A 407 -10.25 2.97 -14.20
CA ALA A 407 -9.36 3.10 -15.35
C ALA A 407 -7.91 2.75 -14.96
N LYS A 408 -7.10 2.31 -15.93
CA LYS A 408 -5.70 1.90 -15.70
C LYS A 408 -4.70 2.53 -16.66
N ASP A 409 -5.16 3.35 -17.59
CA ASP A 409 -4.26 4.17 -18.38
C ASP A 409 -3.52 5.13 -17.45
N SER A 410 -2.27 5.43 -17.81
CA SER A 410 -1.36 6.19 -16.94
C SER A 410 -1.94 7.54 -16.53
N GLU A 411 -2.55 8.28 -17.46
CA GLU A 411 -3.09 9.62 -17.17
C GLU A 411 -4.31 9.58 -16.25
N THR A 412 -5.29 8.72 -16.51
CA THR A 412 -6.50 8.65 -15.68
C THR A 412 -6.17 8.09 -14.30
N TYR A 413 -5.27 7.12 -14.22
CA TYR A 413 -4.85 6.58 -12.94
C TYR A 413 -3.98 7.56 -12.14
N ALA A 414 -3.14 8.36 -12.80
CA ALA A 414 -2.41 9.46 -12.17
C ALA A 414 -3.35 10.45 -11.47
N LYS A 415 -4.46 10.84 -12.13
CA LYS A 415 -5.50 11.69 -11.51
C LYS A 415 -6.16 11.04 -10.31
N LEU A 416 -6.42 9.73 -10.37
CA LEU A 416 -6.94 8.96 -9.24
C LEU A 416 -5.95 8.93 -8.06
N LEU A 417 -4.65 8.79 -8.33
CA LEU A 417 -3.61 8.85 -7.29
C LEU A 417 -3.48 10.24 -6.68
N ASP A 418 -3.57 11.30 -7.49
CA ASP A 418 -3.56 12.68 -7.01
C ASP A 418 -4.77 12.98 -6.11
N PHE A 419 -5.91 12.40 -6.44
CA PHE A 419 -7.12 12.46 -5.62
C PHE A 419 -6.88 11.85 -4.22
N ILE A 420 -6.33 10.62 -4.17
CA ILE A 420 -5.94 9.97 -2.91
C ILE A 420 -4.91 10.82 -2.16
N ALA A 421 -3.94 11.39 -2.88
CA ALA A 421 -2.84 12.18 -2.33
C ALA A 421 -3.31 13.49 -1.66
N ARG A 422 -4.47 14.02 -2.04
CA ARG A 422 -5.10 15.20 -1.40
C ARG A 422 -5.82 14.86 -0.09
N GLY A 423 -5.80 13.60 0.34
CA GLY A 423 -6.54 13.14 1.52
C GLY A 423 -8.04 13.09 1.31
N GLU A 424 -8.50 13.12 0.05
CA GLU A 424 -9.91 12.95 -0.26
C GLU A 424 -10.33 11.49 0.01
N SER A 425 -11.60 11.29 0.42
CA SER A 425 -12.05 10.04 1.05
C SER A 425 -11.79 8.80 0.19
N ARG A 426 -10.97 7.87 0.72
CA ARG A 426 -10.77 6.50 0.19
C ARG A 426 -12.01 5.60 0.30
N HIS A 427 -13.13 6.15 0.71
CA HIS A 427 -14.42 5.46 0.81
C HIS A 427 -15.43 5.94 -0.22
N ARG A 428 -15.04 6.85 -1.13
CA ARG A 428 -15.82 7.12 -2.34
C ARG A 428 -16.06 5.84 -3.15
N ALA A 429 -17.07 5.88 -4.01
CA ALA A 429 -17.47 4.73 -4.82
C ALA A 429 -16.29 4.17 -5.64
N GLU A 430 -15.47 5.04 -6.23
CA GLU A 430 -14.26 4.65 -6.98
C GLU A 430 -13.18 3.93 -6.14
N PHE A 431 -13.28 3.94 -4.80
CA PHE A 431 -12.37 3.22 -3.91
C PHE A 431 -13.05 2.11 -3.10
N GLY A 432 -14.36 1.93 -3.32
CA GLY A 432 -15.19 1.02 -2.54
C GLY A 432 -14.74 -0.43 -2.68
N ASP A 433 -14.50 -0.83 -3.92
CA ASP A 433 -14.13 -2.19 -4.27
C ASP A 433 -12.62 -2.29 -4.44
N TYR A 434 -11.94 -2.79 -3.41
CA TYR A 434 -10.48 -2.80 -3.31
C TYR A 434 -9.95 -4.23 -3.36
N ILE A 435 -8.93 -4.47 -4.17
CA ILE A 435 -8.25 -5.76 -4.22
C ILE A 435 -6.76 -5.58 -4.00
N TYR A 436 -6.14 -6.56 -3.35
CA TYR A 436 -4.69 -6.60 -3.22
C TYR A 436 -4.12 -8.01 -3.13
N VAL A 437 -2.86 -8.11 -3.50
CA VAL A 437 -1.97 -9.24 -3.27
C VAL A 437 -0.73 -8.70 -2.55
N ARG A 438 -0.43 -9.22 -1.37
CA ARG A 438 0.80 -8.93 -0.63
C ARG A 438 1.67 -10.17 -0.62
N ALA A 439 2.81 -10.12 -1.29
CA ALA A 439 3.88 -11.10 -1.18
C ALA A 439 4.98 -10.56 -0.24
N LEU A 440 5.50 -11.42 0.60
CA LEU A 440 6.61 -11.12 1.52
C LEU A 440 7.60 -12.29 1.49
N VAL A 441 8.86 -11.97 1.25
CA VAL A 441 10.00 -12.87 1.31
C VAL A 441 10.86 -12.47 2.50
N GLU A 442 10.94 -13.36 3.48
CA GLU A 442 11.88 -13.24 4.60
C GLU A 442 13.09 -14.12 4.25
N LEU A 443 14.29 -13.54 4.23
CA LEU A 443 15.53 -14.20 3.87
C LEU A 443 16.38 -14.46 5.12
N ASP A 444 16.98 -15.64 5.21
CA ASP A 444 17.79 -16.06 6.37
C ASP A 444 19.17 -15.41 6.45
#